data_AF-A0A7X4EV25-F1
#
_entry.id   AF-A0A7X4EV25-F1
#
_cell.length_a   1.000
_cell.length_b   1.000
_cell.length_c   1.000
_cell.angle_alpha   90.00
_cell.angle_beta   90.00
_cell.angle_gamma   90.00
#
_symmetry.space_group_name_H-M   'P 1'
#
loop_
_entity.id
_entity.type
_entity.pdbx_description
1 polymer ?
#
loop_
_entity_poly.entity_id
_entity_poly.type
_entity_poly.pdbx_seq_one_letter_code
_entity_poly.pdbx_strand_id
1 'polypeptide(L)'
;MNKIRIALVVTSGFAAMVVLSGRVAAQLAIDPMDPIAEEYIELVLAMDQHDSGYVDAYFGPEELRETGPERFPTLDAIDTAARSLLDRLGGIEPPDDALSVRRVTALAQSLISLTARVDVISGVDMSFDEETRLVFGAVAPKHEDVHFEAILQEIDALLPGEGDLNARAVTFRDAFVIPPDRLAAVFDAAIDECRRRTRQHIELPEGEDFTLEYVTDRPWSGYNWFRGNAYSLIQINTDLPRHIDRAVDLGCHEGYPGHHTYGSLTERELYRERGWIEFSVYPLFSPTALLSEGSANFGIDLAFPGAERIAFETEILFPLAGLNVDEAERYYRYLELRTELGYARIEVARDYMDGLITRAQAVDRLQRFQLISVEEAEQSLDFIETYGTYVINYTLGQDLVRDYIQREAGDDPARRWALFERLLSEPFSVSEIGG
;
A
#
# COMPACT_ATOMS: atom_id res chain seq x y z
N MET A 1 -50.85 -26.29 -74.29
CA MET A 1 -51.66 -27.52 -74.47
C MET A 1 -50.78 -28.72 -74.14
N ASN A 2 -51.17 -29.50 -73.12
CA ASN A 2 -50.76 -30.87 -72.78
C ASN A 2 -49.27 -31.13 -72.46
N LYS A 3 -48.87 -31.86 -71.42
CA LYS A 3 -49.56 -32.67 -70.40
C LYS A 3 -48.54 -32.98 -69.29
N ILE A 4 -49.05 -33.14 -68.07
CA ILE A 4 -48.38 -33.69 -66.88
C ILE A 4 -47.96 -35.16 -67.11
N ARG A 5 -46.79 -35.57 -66.59
CA ARG A 5 -46.56 -36.91 -66.02
C ARG A 5 -45.52 -36.86 -64.89
N ILE A 6 -45.92 -37.40 -63.73
CA ILE A 6 -45.14 -37.66 -62.51
C ILE A 6 -44.54 -39.07 -62.61
N ALA A 7 -43.30 -39.28 -62.15
CA ALA A 7 -42.86 -40.57 -61.61
C ALA A 7 -41.60 -40.43 -60.71
N LEU A 8 -41.86 -40.72 -59.42
CA LEU A 8 -41.02 -41.23 -58.33
C LEU A 8 -39.55 -41.63 -58.57
N VAL A 9 -38.68 -41.06 -57.71
CA VAL A 9 -37.67 -41.68 -56.82
C VAL A 9 -36.82 -42.83 -57.33
N VAL A 10 -35.50 -42.58 -57.44
CA VAL A 10 -34.45 -43.53 -57.04
C VAL A 10 -33.37 -42.78 -56.26
N THR A 11 -33.16 -43.23 -55.03
CA THR A 11 -32.12 -42.84 -54.06
C THR A 11 -30.76 -43.42 -54.41
N SER A 12 -29.71 -42.59 -54.30
CA SER A 12 -28.28 -42.92 -54.10
C SER A 12 -27.59 -41.56 -53.89
N GLY A 13 -27.01 -41.15 -52.76
CA GLY A 13 -26.34 -41.89 -51.69
C GLY A 13 -24.84 -42.02 -52.00
N PHE A 14 -24.02 -40.98 -51.75
CA PHE A 14 -22.78 -41.06 -50.95
C PHE A 14 -21.95 -39.75 -50.90
N ALA A 15 -21.45 -39.49 -49.68
CA ALA A 15 -20.25 -38.74 -49.29
C ALA A 15 -20.16 -37.22 -49.53
N ALA A 16 -20.67 -36.45 -48.57
CA ALA A 16 -20.08 -35.15 -48.25
C ALA A 16 -18.89 -35.39 -47.30
N MET A 17 -17.67 -35.13 -47.80
CA MET A 17 -16.45 -35.04 -47.01
C MET A 17 -16.57 -33.82 -46.09
N VAL A 18 -16.87 -34.05 -44.81
CA VAL A 18 -16.73 -33.01 -43.78
C VAL A 18 -15.24 -32.87 -43.52
N VAL A 19 -14.64 -31.82 -44.07
CA VAL A 19 -13.34 -31.33 -43.63
C VAL A 19 -13.57 -30.82 -42.20
N LEU A 20 -13.23 -31.63 -41.20
CA LEU A 20 -13.09 -31.15 -39.83
C LEU A 20 -11.98 -30.11 -39.82
N SER A 21 -12.38 -28.84 -39.82
CA SER A 21 -11.56 -27.73 -39.35
C SER A 21 -11.14 -28.03 -37.92
N GLY A 22 -9.88 -28.43 -37.71
CA GLY A 22 -9.25 -28.68 -36.41
C GLY A 22 -9.00 -27.40 -35.62
N ARG A 23 -10.04 -26.58 -35.42
CA ARG A 23 -10.05 -25.39 -34.57
C ARG A 23 -11.40 -25.26 -33.87
N VAL A 24 -11.73 -26.25 -33.04
CA VAL A 24 -12.69 -26.09 -31.93
C VAL A 24 -12.16 -26.95 -30.79
N ALA A 25 -12.13 -26.34 -29.59
CA ALA A 25 -11.64 -26.86 -28.32
C ALA A 25 -10.10 -26.87 -28.15
N ALA A 26 -9.50 -25.68 -28.09
CA ALA A 26 -8.62 -25.47 -26.94
C ALA A 26 -9.56 -25.54 -25.72
N GLN A 27 -9.57 -26.68 -25.05
CA GLN A 27 -10.10 -26.77 -23.70
C GLN A 27 -9.43 -25.61 -22.94
N LEU A 28 -10.19 -24.65 -22.41
CA LEU A 28 -9.66 -23.74 -21.39
C LEU A 28 -9.20 -24.67 -20.26
N ALA A 29 -7.90 -24.95 -20.21
CA ALA A 29 -7.33 -25.63 -19.08
C ALA A 29 -7.62 -24.69 -17.91
N ILE A 30 -8.44 -25.17 -16.96
CA ILE A 30 -8.66 -24.46 -15.70
C ILE A 30 -7.27 -24.26 -15.11
N ASP A 31 -6.87 -23.01 -14.89
CA ASP A 31 -5.61 -22.72 -14.23
C ASP A 31 -5.71 -23.34 -12.83
N PRO A 32 -4.80 -24.25 -12.44
CA PRO A 32 -4.85 -24.88 -11.12
C PRO A 32 -4.82 -23.86 -9.97
N MET A 33 -4.39 -22.63 -10.23
CA MET A 33 -4.44 -21.52 -9.29
C MET A 33 -5.84 -20.94 -9.07
N ASP A 34 -6.74 -20.98 -10.06
CA ASP A 34 -8.07 -20.36 -9.99
C ASP A 34 -8.88 -20.81 -8.75
N PRO A 35 -9.06 -22.12 -8.47
CA PRO A 35 -9.79 -22.55 -7.28
C PRO A 35 -9.05 -22.25 -5.97
N ILE A 36 -7.74 -21.99 -6.01
CA ILE A 36 -6.98 -21.57 -4.83
C ILE A 36 -7.20 -20.07 -4.59
N ALA A 37 -7.12 -19.26 -5.64
CA ALA A 37 -7.34 -17.82 -5.59
C ALA A 37 -8.75 -17.47 -5.11
N GLU A 38 -9.78 -18.16 -5.61
CA GLU A 38 -11.17 -17.96 -5.18
C GLU A 38 -11.37 -18.28 -3.69
N GLU A 39 -10.87 -19.43 -3.22
CA GLU A 39 -10.95 -19.83 -1.81
C GLU A 39 -10.13 -18.89 -0.90
N TYR A 40 -9.00 -18.35 -1.38
CA TYR A 40 -8.25 -17.33 -0.64
C TYR A 40 -9.06 -16.06 -0.41
N ILE A 41 -9.77 -15.56 -1.43
CA ILE A 41 -10.63 -14.37 -1.30
C ILE A 41 -11.76 -14.64 -0.31
N GLU A 42 -12.40 -15.80 -0.40
CA GLU A 42 -13.44 -16.21 0.56
C GLU A 42 -12.92 -16.19 2.00
N LEU A 43 -11.70 -16.67 2.24
CA LEU A 43 -11.07 -16.65 3.57
C LEU A 43 -10.75 -15.24 4.05
N VAL A 44 -10.24 -14.37 3.17
CA VAL A 44 -9.96 -12.96 3.50
C VAL A 44 -11.25 -12.19 3.82
N LEU A 45 -12.33 -12.42 3.06
CA LEU A 45 -13.63 -11.80 3.31
C LEU A 45 -14.30 -12.35 4.58
N ALA A 46 -14.10 -13.63 4.89
CA ALA A 46 -14.53 -14.22 6.16
C ALA A 46 -13.76 -13.62 7.35
N MET A 47 -12.46 -13.39 7.20
CA MET A 47 -11.61 -12.80 8.24
C MET A 47 -12.07 -11.40 8.64
N ASP A 48 -12.54 -10.57 7.70
CA ASP A 48 -13.05 -9.23 7.98
C ASP A 48 -14.27 -9.20 8.92
N GLN A 49 -15.02 -10.31 9.02
CA GLN A 49 -16.11 -10.45 10.00
C GLN A 49 -15.62 -10.61 11.44
N HIS A 50 -14.36 -11.01 11.63
CA HIS A 50 -13.73 -11.23 12.92
C HIS A 50 -12.72 -10.14 13.28
N ASP A 51 -12.13 -9.49 12.29
CA ASP A 51 -11.17 -8.40 12.42
C ASP A 51 -11.63 -7.25 11.51
N SER A 52 -12.48 -6.39 12.05
CA SER A 52 -13.12 -5.31 11.27
C SER A 52 -12.08 -4.37 10.66
N GLY A 53 -12.07 -4.26 9.34
CA GLY A 53 -11.08 -3.45 8.62
C GLY A 53 -9.86 -4.26 8.18
N TYR A 54 -9.91 -5.58 8.30
CA TYR A 54 -8.91 -6.48 7.70
C TYR A 54 -8.89 -6.34 6.17
N VAL A 55 -10.04 -6.10 5.54
CA VAL A 55 -10.12 -5.81 4.10
C VAL A 55 -10.12 -4.30 3.86
N ASP A 56 -9.01 -3.79 3.35
CA ASP A 56 -8.80 -2.39 3.01
C ASP A 56 -9.58 -2.01 1.74
N ALA A 57 -9.46 -2.85 0.70
CA ALA A 57 -10.18 -2.70 -0.56
C ALA A 57 -10.64 -4.06 -1.10
N TYR A 58 -11.83 -4.08 -1.70
CA TYR A 58 -12.34 -5.22 -2.46
C TYR A 58 -13.19 -4.75 -3.64
N PHE A 59 -12.80 -5.18 -4.84
CA PHE A 59 -13.46 -4.86 -6.11
C PHE A 59 -13.64 -6.11 -7.00
N GLY A 60 -13.63 -7.29 -6.38
CA GLY A 60 -13.91 -8.58 -7.02
C GLY A 60 -15.42 -8.87 -7.15
N PRO A 61 -15.79 -10.13 -7.49
CA PRO A 61 -17.19 -10.55 -7.59
C PRO A 61 -17.98 -10.36 -6.29
N GLU A 62 -19.19 -9.81 -6.38
CA GLU A 62 -19.99 -9.48 -5.20
C GLU A 62 -20.47 -10.73 -4.45
N GLU A 63 -20.66 -11.84 -5.16
CA GLU A 63 -21.13 -13.11 -4.60
C GLU A 63 -20.19 -13.68 -3.53
N LEU A 64 -18.88 -13.38 -3.61
CA LEU A 64 -17.89 -13.85 -2.64
C LEU A 64 -18.01 -13.14 -1.28
N ARG A 65 -18.59 -11.93 -1.23
CA ARG A 65 -18.81 -11.20 0.03
C ARG A 65 -19.72 -11.95 0.99
N GLU A 66 -20.68 -12.70 0.46
CA GLU A 66 -21.58 -13.54 1.27
C GLU A 66 -21.02 -14.96 1.42
N THR A 67 -20.51 -15.54 0.34
CA THR A 67 -20.08 -16.95 0.32
C THR A 67 -18.92 -17.23 1.28
N GLY A 68 -17.93 -16.34 1.36
CA GLY A 68 -16.78 -16.52 2.25
C GLY A 68 -17.17 -16.61 3.73
N PRO A 69 -17.82 -15.57 4.29
CA PRO A 69 -18.35 -15.60 5.66
C PRO A 69 -19.27 -16.78 5.98
N GLU A 70 -20.13 -17.20 5.03
CA GLU A 70 -21.00 -18.37 5.23
C GLU A 70 -20.24 -19.69 5.28
N ARG A 71 -19.22 -19.85 4.42
CA ARG A 71 -18.41 -21.06 4.31
C ARG A 71 -17.41 -21.19 5.46
N PHE A 72 -16.83 -20.08 5.93
CA PHE A 72 -15.80 -20.04 6.97
C PHE A 72 -16.20 -19.13 8.15
N PRO A 73 -17.23 -19.50 8.93
CA PRO A 73 -17.83 -18.60 9.93
C PRO A 73 -17.02 -18.44 11.23
N THR A 74 -15.86 -19.09 11.35
CA THR A 74 -15.04 -19.06 12.58
C THR A 74 -13.56 -18.96 12.26
N LEU A 75 -12.80 -18.40 13.20
CA LEU A 75 -11.34 -18.32 13.13
C LEU A 75 -10.66 -19.68 12.95
N ASP A 76 -11.14 -20.72 13.64
CA ASP A 76 -10.65 -22.09 13.50
C ASP A 76 -10.89 -22.66 12.09
N ALA A 77 -12.05 -22.36 11.49
CA ALA A 77 -12.35 -22.74 10.12
C ALA A 77 -11.46 -21.99 9.11
N ILE A 78 -11.23 -20.69 9.32
CA ILE A 78 -10.34 -19.87 8.50
C ILE A 78 -8.90 -20.40 8.58
N ASP A 79 -8.36 -20.62 9.78
CA ASP A 79 -6.99 -21.13 9.97
C ASP A 79 -6.81 -22.52 9.33
N THR A 80 -7.73 -23.45 9.62
CA THR A 80 -7.68 -24.81 9.05
C THR A 80 -7.70 -24.78 7.52
N ALA A 81 -8.58 -23.96 6.94
CA ALA A 81 -8.71 -23.82 5.49
C ALA A 81 -7.49 -23.13 4.87
N ALA A 82 -6.98 -22.06 5.48
CA ALA A 82 -5.78 -21.35 5.02
C ALA A 82 -4.54 -22.26 5.01
N ARG A 83 -4.33 -23.07 6.05
CA ARG A 83 -3.23 -24.07 6.11
C ARG A 83 -3.39 -25.15 5.05
N SER A 84 -4.60 -25.69 4.88
CA SER A 84 -4.91 -26.66 3.83
C SER A 84 -4.67 -26.09 2.43
N LEU A 85 -5.01 -24.80 2.24
CA LEU A 85 -4.82 -24.09 0.99
C LEU A 85 -3.34 -23.85 0.69
N LEU A 86 -2.55 -23.50 1.71
CA LEU A 86 -1.10 -23.37 1.62
C LEU A 86 -0.43 -24.70 1.23
N ASP A 87 -0.86 -25.82 1.82
CA ASP A 87 -0.35 -27.16 1.47
C ASP A 87 -0.67 -27.53 0.01
N ARG A 88 -1.89 -27.23 -0.45
CA ARG A 88 -2.30 -27.43 -1.85
C ARG A 88 -1.49 -26.57 -2.81
N LEU A 89 -1.27 -25.31 -2.46
CA LEU A 89 -0.46 -24.37 -3.23
C LEU A 89 0.99 -24.87 -3.37
N GLY A 90 1.56 -25.46 -2.31
CA GLY A 90 2.90 -26.08 -2.35
C GLY A 90 3.02 -27.28 -3.31
N GLY A 91 1.90 -27.85 -3.76
CA GLY A 91 1.85 -28.90 -4.79
C GLY A 91 1.68 -28.39 -6.21
N ILE A 92 1.51 -27.07 -6.42
CA ILE A 92 1.40 -26.47 -7.75
C ILE A 92 2.79 -26.23 -8.32
N GLU A 93 3.04 -26.78 -9.51
CA GLU A 93 4.15 -26.38 -10.34
C GLU A 93 3.67 -25.23 -11.25
N PRO A 94 4.04 -23.95 -10.96
CA PRO A 94 3.67 -22.87 -11.85
C PRO A 94 4.35 -23.04 -13.21
N PRO A 95 3.78 -22.47 -14.29
CA PRO A 95 4.51 -22.29 -15.53
C PRO A 95 5.89 -21.66 -15.29
N ASP A 96 6.87 -22.06 -16.10
CA ASP A 96 8.26 -21.57 -16.04
C ASP A 96 8.39 -20.15 -16.62
N ASP A 97 7.68 -19.21 -15.99
CA ASP A 97 7.77 -17.78 -16.22
C ASP A 97 7.80 -17.02 -14.89
N ALA A 98 8.52 -15.91 -14.85
CA ALA A 98 8.79 -15.18 -13.62
C ALA A 98 7.52 -14.68 -12.91
N LEU A 99 6.47 -14.35 -13.65
CA LEU A 99 5.25 -13.80 -13.05
C LEU A 99 4.40 -14.89 -12.41
N SER A 100 4.29 -16.06 -13.04
CA SER A 100 3.62 -17.22 -12.44
C SER A 100 4.32 -17.70 -11.16
N VAL A 101 5.66 -17.73 -11.15
CA VAL A 101 6.44 -18.07 -9.94
C VAL A 101 6.20 -17.06 -8.82
N ARG A 102 6.19 -15.77 -9.16
CA ARG A 102 5.91 -14.71 -8.19
C ARG A 102 4.47 -14.75 -7.67
N ARG A 103 3.48 -15.01 -8.53
CA ARG A 103 2.07 -15.19 -8.13
C ARG A 103 1.92 -16.25 -7.05
N VAL A 104 2.51 -17.44 -7.25
CA VAL A 104 2.51 -18.52 -6.25
C VAL A 104 3.18 -18.08 -4.96
N THR A 105 4.34 -17.42 -5.06
CA THR A 105 5.11 -16.95 -3.89
C THR A 105 4.32 -15.91 -3.08
N ALA A 106 3.74 -14.91 -3.75
CA ALA A 106 2.93 -13.87 -3.13
C ALA A 106 1.70 -14.46 -2.42
N LEU A 107 0.97 -15.38 -3.08
CA LEU A 107 -0.20 -16.01 -2.48
C LEU A 107 0.17 -16.88 -1.27
N ALA A 108 1.31 -17.58 -1.31
CA ALA A 108 1.80 -18.35 -0.17
C ALA A 108 2.11 -17.45 1.03
N GLN A 109 2.74 -16.29 0.79
CA GLN A 109 3.02 -15.30 1.84
C GLN A 109 1.74 -14.69 2.42
N SER A 110 0.76 -14.40 1.57
CA SER A 110 -0.56 -13.92 2.01
C SER A 110 -1.30 -14.95 2.87
N LEU A 111 -1.21 -16.24 2.56
CA LEU A 111 -1.80 -17.31 3.38
C LEU A 111 -1.09 -17.48 4.72
N ILE A 112 0.24 -17.39 4.74
CA ILE A 112 1.01 -17.38 5.99
C ILE A 112 0.57 -16.20 6.86
N SER A 113 0.48 -15.00 6.27
CA SER A 113 0.01 -13.80 6.97
C SER A 113 -1.40 -13.96 7.53
N LEU A 114 -2.32 -14.54 6.75
CA LEU A 114 -3.69 -14.80 7.19
C LEU A 114 -3.69 -15.73 8.43
N THR A 115 -2.95 -16.83 8.41
CA THR A 115 -2.85 -17.74 9.57
C THR A 115 -2.24 -17.05 10.79
N ALA A 116 -1.20 -16.23 10.58
CA ALA A 116 -0.58 -15.47 11.66
C ALA A 116 -1.52 -14.42 12.24
N ARG A 117 -2.31 -13.74 11.41
CA ARG A 117 -3.30 -12.79 11.88
C ARG A 117 -4.41 -13.49 12.67
N VAL A 118 -4.84 -14.69 12.26
CA VAL A 118 -5.78 -15.50 13.06
C VAL A 118 -5.20 -15.80 14.45
N ASP A 119 -3.93 -16.19 14.54
CA ASP A 119 -3.26 -16.43 15.82
C ASP A 119 -3.23 -15.16 16.69
N VAL A 120 -2.88 -14.00 16.12
CA VAL A 120 -2.86 -12.70 16.81
C VAL A 120 -4.23 -12.36 17.40
N ILE A 121 -5.29 -12.40 16.60
CA ILE A 121 -6.64 -12.05 17.08
C ILE A 121 -7.23 -13.11 18.02
N SER A 122 -6.71 -14.34 17.97
CA SER A 122 -7.04 -15.41 18.92
C SER A 122 -6.29 -15.30 20.24
N GLY A 123 -5.40 -14.31 20.39
CA GLY A 123 -4.64 -14.05 21.61
C GLY A 123 -3.45 -14.99 21.81
N VAL A 124 -2.90 -15.54 20.72
CA VAL A 124 -1.61 -16.24 20.77
C VAL A 124 -0.52 -15.23 21.09
N ASP A 125 0.30 -15.55 22.10
CA ASP A 125 1.41 -14.71 22.52
C ASP A 125 2.50 -14.72 21.44
N MET A 126 2.78 -13.55 20.87
CA MET A 126 3.84 -13.31 19.89
C MET A 126 4.58 -12.03 20.25
N SER A 127 5.90 -12.05 20.10
CA SER A 127 6.66 -10.80 20.14
C SER A 127 6.35 -9.93 18.91
N PHE A 128 6.55 -8.62 19.02
CA PHE A 128 6.43 -7.68 17.92
C PHE A 128 7.23 -8.11 16.68
N ASP A 129 8.47 -8.55 16.87
CA ASP A 129 9.35 -9.00 15.78
C ASP A 129 8.88 -10.34 15.16
N GLU A 130 8.19 -11.19 15.93
CA GLU A 130 7.60 -12.43 15.40
C GLU A 130 6.34 -12.16 14.58
N GLU A 131 5.44 -11.32 15.10
CA GLU A 131 4.21 -10.93 14.40
C GLU A 131 4.56 -10.21 13.09
N THR A 132 5.44 -9.21 13.12
CA THR A 132 5.85 -8.47 11.91
C THR A 132 6.45 -9.38 10.83
N ARG A 133 7.30 -10.33 11.24
CA ARG A 133 7.89 -11.32 10.32
C ARG A 133 6.83 -12.20 9.66
N LEU A 134 5.82 -12.63 10.40
CA LEU A 134 4.80 -13.55 9.88
C LEU A 134 3.71 -12.83 9.08
N VAL A 135 3.28 -11.65 9.53
CA VAL A 135 2.21 -10.86 8.91
C VAL A 135 2.73 -10.07 7.71
N PHE A 136 3.87 -9.40 7.84
CA PHE A 136 4.38 -8.52 6.78
C PHE A 136 5.59 -9.09 6.03
N GLY A 137 6.17 -10.19 6.51
CA GLY A 137 7.34 -10.80 5.87
C GLY A 137 8.66 -10.08 6.17
N ALA A 138 8.68 -9.14 7.13
CA ALA A 138 9.86 -8.32 7.44
C ALA A 138 9.98 -8.03 8.94
N VAL A 139 11.20 -7.76 9.39
CA VAL A 139 11.51 -7.31 10.76
C VAL A 139 12.33 -6.04 10.68
N ALA A 140 11.89 -4.99 11.37
CA ALA A 140 12.63 -3.73 11.40
C ALA A 140 13.98 -3.88 12.12
N PRO A 141 15.05 -3.19 11.69
CA PRO A 141 16.29 -3.12 12.44
C PRO A 141 16.05 -2.56 13.86
N LYS A 142 17.02 -2.79 14.75
CA LYS A 142 16.98 -2.22 16.12
C LYS A 142 17.85 -0.98 16.19
N HIS A 143 17.30 0.09 16.73
CA HIS A 143 18.03 1.34 17.02
C HIS A 143 18.02 1.61 18.52
N GLU A 144 19.19 1.92 19.07
CA GLU A 144 19.31 2.34 20.46
C GLU A 144 18.92 3.81 20.61
N ASP A 145 18.41 4.21 21.78
CA ASP A 145 18.03 5.61 22.07
C ASP A 145 19.15 6.62 21.75
N VAL A 146 20.43 6.23 21.90
CA VAL A 146 21.60 7.07 21.57
C VAL A 146 21.65 7.49 20.10
N HIS A 147 21.08 6.69 19.19
CA HIS A 147 20.96 7.04 17.78
C HIS A 147 20.01 8.22 17.59
N PHE A 148 18.82 8.16 18.20
CA PHE A 148 17.84 9.24 18.14
C PHE A 148 18.31 10.49 18.89
N GLU A 149 19.00 10.33 20.02
CA GLU A 149 19.58 11.45 20.77
C GLU A 149 20.59 12.25 19.93
N ALA A 150 21.39 11.60 19.07
CA ALA A 150 22.30 12.29 18.17
C ALA A 150 21.55 13.14 17.14
N ILE A 151 20.48 12.61 16.54
CA ILE A 151 19.63 13.34 15.59
C ILE A 151 18.93 14.52 16.28
N LEU A 152 18.42 14.34 17.50
CA LEU A 152 17.83 15.41 18.29
C LEU A 152 18.82 16.55 18.58
N GLN A 153 20.11 16.25 18.78
CA GLN A 153 21.15 17.29 18.95
C GLN A 153 21.40 18.08 17.66
N GLU A 154 21.33 17.44 16.49
CA GLU A 154 21.41 18.15 15.21
C GLU A 154 20.21 19.09 15.03
N ILE A 155 19.00 18.63 15.36
CA ILE A 155 17.80 19.46 15.32
C ILE A 155 17.90 20.62 16.32
N ASP A 156 18.40 20.37 17.53
CA ASP A 156 18.58 21.40 18.55
C ASP A 156 19.51 22.53 18.10
N ALA A 157 20.60 22.18 17.40
CA ALA A 157 21.53 23.15 16.82
C ALA A 157 20.95 23.88 15.59
N LEU A 158 20.04 23.23 14.84
CA LEU A 158 19.42 23.77 13.65
C LEU A 158 18.35 24.83 13.96
N LEU A 159 17.54 24.59 14.99
CA LEU A 159 16.40 25.43 15.31
C LEU A 159 16.82 26.73 16.02
N PRO A 160 16.13 27.87 15.77
CA PRO A 160 16.42 29.11 16.48
C PRO A 160 15.95 29.05 17.95
N GLY A 161 16.54 29.92 18.78
CA GLY A 161 16.14 30.12 20.18
C GLY A 161 16.85 29.20 21.18
N GLU A 162 16.47 29.34 22.46
CA GLU A 162 16.95 28.52 23.57
C GLU A 162 15.74 27.92 24.33
N GLY A 163 15.97 26.87 25.11
CA GLY A 163 14.92 26.24 25.93
C GLY A 163 14.50 24.87 25.39
N ASP A 164 13.29 24.45 25.72
CA ASP A 164 12.76 23.12 25.37
C ASP A 164 12.74 22.89 23.85
N LEU A 165 13.35 21.78 23.41
CA LEU A 165 13.50 21.46 21.99
C LEU A 165 12.15 21.19 21.31
N ASN A 166 11.24 20.50 22.00
CA ASN A 166 9.95 20.15 21.43
C ASN A 166 9.10 21.41 21.19
N ALA A 167 9.03 22.31 22.18
CA ALA A 167 8.36 23.59 22.03
C ALA A 167 8.94 24.45 20.87
N ARG A 168 10.28 24.45 20.72
CA ARG A 168 10.95 25.13 19.59
C ARG A 168 10.61 24.48 18.26
N ALA A 169 10.58 23.15 18.19
CA ALA A 169 10.24 22.39 16.99
C ALA A 169 8.79 22.62 16.54
N VAL A 170 7.83 22.57 17.48
CA VAL A 170 6.41 22.89 17.20
C VAL A 170 6.28 24.33 16.70
N THR A 171 6.87 25.30 17.41
CA THR A 171 6.82 26.72 17.01
C THR A 171 7.44 26.95 15.62
N PHE A 172 8.55 26.28 15.32
CA PHE A 172 9.20 26.38 14.03
C PHE A 172 8.33 25.80 12.91
N ARG A 173 7.71 24.63 13.13
CA ARG A 173 6.79 24.00 12.17
C ARG A 173 5.54 24.83 11.93
N ASP A 174 4.96 25.43 12.97
CA ASP A 174 3.73 26.23 12.86
C ASP A 174 3.85 27.41 11.87
N ALA A 175 5.07 27.90 11.62
CA ALA A 175 5.33 28.92 10.62
C ALA A 175 5.06 28.46 9.16
N PHE A 176 4.88 27.16 8.94
CA PHE A 176 4.64 26.53 7.64
C PHE A 176 3.24 25.92 7.51
N VAL A 177 2.32 26.28 8.39
CA VAL A 177 0.91 25.86 8.31
C VAL A 177 0.23 26.52 7.12
N ILE A 178 -0.46 25.71 6.31
CA ILE A 178 -1.29 26.15 5.20
C ILE A 178 -2.55 26.81 5.79
N PRO A 179 -2.86 28.08 5.45
CA PRO A 179 -4.11 28.70 5.85
C PRO A 179 -5.33 27.90 5.35
N PRO A 180 -6.37 27.68 6.16
CA PRO A 180 -7.50 26.82 5.77
C PRO A 180 -8.19 27.23 4.47
N ASP A 181 -8.27 28.53 4.17
CA ASP A 181 -8.86 29.07 2.95
C ASP A 181 -8.01 28.84 1.69
N ARG A 182 -6.75 28.41 1.86
CA ARG A 182 -5.79 28.12 0.79
C ARG A 182 -5.53 26.64 0.61
N LEU A 183 -6.06 25.79 1.50
CA LEU A 183 -5.80 24.35 1.54
C LEU A 183 -6.08 23.69 0.19
N ALA A 184 -7.28 23.91 -0.37
CA ALA A 184 -7.68 23.33 -1.65
C ALA A 184 -6.70 23.67 -2.78
N ALA A 185 -6.39 24.95 -2.98
CA ALA A 185 -5.50 25.38 -4.06
C ALA A 185 -4.07 24.83 -3.95
N VAL A 186 -3.56 24.65 -2.73
CA VAL A 186 -2.23 24.07 -2.48
C VAL A 186 -2.23 22.57 -2.78
N PHE A 187 -3.25 21.84 -2.30
CA PHE A 187 -3.37 20.40 -2.55
C PHE A 187 -3.62 20.09 -4.03
N ASP A 188 -4.49 20.86 -4.70
CA ASP A 188 -4.75 20.71 -6.14
C ASP A 188 -3.43 20.88 -6.93
N ALA A 189 -2.64 21.91 -6.63
CA ALA A 189 -1.36 22.14 -7.30
C ALA A 189 -0.34 21.00 -7.05
N ALA A 190 -0.28 20.47 -5.82
CA ALA A 190 0.60 19.35 -5.50
C ALA A 190 0.18 18.06 -6.23
N ILE A 191 -1.13 17.76 -6.23
CA ILE A 191 -1.71 16.60 -6.92
C ILE A 191 -1.47 16.68 -8.43
N ASP A 192 -1.71 17.85 -9.04
CA ASP A 192 -1.50 18.06 -10.47
C ASP A 192 -0.04 17.80 -10.87
N GLU A 193 0.92 18.25 -10.05
CA GLU A 193 2.34 18.03 -10.31
C GLU A 193 2.75 16.56 -10.12
N CYS A 194 2.29 15.92 -9.04
CA CYS A 194 2.42 14.49 -8.80
C CYS A 194 1.89 13.67 -10.01
N ARG A 195 0.70 14.02 -10.52
CA ARG A 195 0.07 13.40 -11.69
C ARG A 195 0.89 13.64 -12.96
N ARG A 196 1.32 14.88 -13.20
CA ARG A 196 2.11 15.27 -14.39
C ARG A 196 3.42 14.50 -14.45
N ARG A 197 4.13 14.37 -13.32
CA ARG A 197 5.40 13.63 -13.23
C ARG A 197 5.19 12.15 -13.47
N THR A 198 4.20 11.55 -12.82
CA THR A 198 3.86 10.14 -13.00
C THR A 198 3.55 9.79 -14.46
N ARG A 199 2.71 10.59 -15.12
CA ARG A 199 2.30 10.37 -16.53
C ARG A 199 3.44 10.51 -17.56
N GLN A 200 4.60 11.02 -17.19
CA GLN A 200 5.76 11.02 -18.08
C GLN A 200 6.43 9.65 -18.16
N HIS A 201 6.14 8.78 -17.20
CA HIS A 201 6.88 7.54 -16.99
C HIS A 201 5.97 6.30 -16.97
N ILE A 202 4.75 6.43 -16.45
CA ILE A 202 3.80 5.34 -16.29
C ILE A 202 2.56 5.62 -17.15
N GLU A 203 2.18 4.65 -17.98
CA GLU A 203 0.91 4.69 -18.71
C GLU A 203 -0.21 4.26 -17.76
N LEU A 204 -1.06 5.22 -17.37
CA LEU A 204 -2.19 4.94 -16.47
C LEU A 204 -3.41 4.45 -17.26
N PRO A 205 -4.31 3.64 -16.66
CA PRO A 205 -5.53 3.17 -17.32
C PRO A 205 -6.40 4.31 -17.86
N GLU A 206 -7.03 4.09 -19.01
CA GLU A 206 -7.95 5.08 -19.59
C GLU A 206 -9.12 5.34 -18.64
N GLY A 207 -9.36 6.62 -18.32
CA GLY A 207 -10.45 7.02 -17.42
C GLY A 207 -10.15 6.86 -15.93
N GLU A 208 -8.91 6.54 -15.55
CA GLU A 208 -8.48 6.63 -14.15
C GLU A 208 -8.73 8.02 -13.58
N ASP A 209 -9.28 8.06 -12.36
CA ASP A 209 -9.54 9.31 -11.65
C ASP A 209 -9.71 9.11 -10.16
N PHE A 210 -9.65 10.20 -9.41
CA PHE A 210 -10.06 10.19 -8.02
C PHE A 210 -10.77 11.47 -7.61
N THR A 211 -11.63 11.36 -6.59
CA THR A 211 -12.21 12.53 -5.93
C THR A 211 -11.49 12.79 -4.62
N LEU A 212 -11.22 14.07 -4.33
CA LEU A 212 -10.68 14.52 -3.05
C LEU A 212 -11.80 15.05 -2.14
N GLU A 213 -11.84 14.57 -0.91
CA GLU A 213 -12.75 15.03 0.16
C GLU A 213 -11.96 15.48 1.39
N TYR A 214 -12.40 16.58 2.02
CA TYR A 214 -11.90 17.00 3.33
C TYR A 214 -12.87 16.54 4.41
N VAL A 215 -12.34 15.83 5.41
CA VAL A 215 -13.12 15.20 6.48
C VAL A 215 -12.57 15.57 7.86
N THR A 216 -13.36 15.31 8.90
CA THR A 216 -13.03 15.50 10.32
C THR A 216 -13.40 14.25 11.10
N ASP A 217 -12.96 14.15 12.36
CA ASP A 217 -13.24 13.07 13.30
C ASP A 217 -12.76 11.69 12.77
N ARG A 218 -11.53 11.67 12.22
CA ARG A 218 -10.90 10.45 11.67
C ARG A 218 -9.57 10.14 12.38
N PRO A 219 -9.24 8.86 12.60
CA PRO A 219 -7.98 8.48 13.26
C PRO A 219 -6.75 8.55 12.32
N TRP A 220 -6.95 8.77 11.02
CA TRP A 220 -5.89 8.90 10.01
C TRP A 220 -5.74 10.34 9.50
N SER A 221 -4.59 10.64 8.89
CA SER A 221 -4.27 11.97 8.36
C SER A 221 -4.72 12.17 6.90
N GLY A 222 -4.70 11.09 6.14
CA GLY A 222 -5.09 10.96 4.74
C GLY A 222 -5.40 9.48 4.51
N TYR A 223 -6.29 9.18 3.57
CA TYR A 223 -6.59 7.80 3.22
C TYR A 223 -7.16 7.69 1.80
N ASN A 224 -6.70 6.69 1.06
CA ASN A 224 -7.21 6.32 -0.25
C ASN A 224 -8.19 5.15 -0.15
N TRP A 225 -9.46 5.41 -0.43
CA TRP A 225 -10.45 4.37 -0.66
C TRP A 225 -10.44 3.97 -2.14
N PHE A 226 -9.67 2.94 -2.51
CA PHE A 226 -9.73 2.39 -3.85
C PHE A 226 -11.05 1.62 -4.06
N ARG A 227 -11.84 2.02 -5.07
CA ARG A 227 -13.19 1.47 -5.31
C ARG A 227 -13.26 0.53 -6.51
N GLY A 228 -12.11 0.21 -7.12
CA GLY A 228 -12.04 -0.46 -8.41
C GLY A 228 -12.47 0.45 -9.57
N ASN A 229 -12.38 -0.08 -10.79
CA ASN A 229 -12.53 0.66 -12.04
C ASN A 229 -11.55 1.84 -12.17
N ALA A 230 -10.31 1.68 -11.68
CA ALA A 230 -9.28 2.71 -11.63
C ALA A 230 -9.79 4.01 -10.97
N TYR A 231 -10.62 3.87 -9.92
CA TYR A 231 -11.20 5.00 -9.21
C TYR A 231 -10.89 4.96 -7.71
N SER A 232 -10.46 6.10 -7.17
CA SER A 232 -10.28 6.29 -5.72
C SER A 232 -11.18 7.40 -5.17
N LEU A 233 -11.55 7.28 -3.91
CA LEU A 233 -11.96 8.40 -3.08
C LEU A 233 -10.84 8.69 -2.09
N ILE A 234 -10.19 9.84 -2.19
CA ILE A 234 -9.12 10.25 -1.27
C ILE A 234 -9.72 11.20 -0.25
N GLN A 235 -9.51 10.90 1.03
CA GLN A 235 -9.98 11.72 2.14
C GLN A 235 -8.82 12.29 2.92
N ILE A 236 -8.83 13.60 3.17
CA ILE A 236 -7.82 14.29 3.99
C ILE A 236 -8.49 14.75 5.29
N ASN A 237 -7.90 14.36 6.43
CA ASN A 237 -8.37 14.81 7.73
C ASN A 237 -7.85 16.22 8.05
N THR A 238 -8.78 17.13 8.37
CA THR A 238 -8.52 18.53 8.72
C THR A 238 -8.65 18.85 10.21
N ASP A 239 -8.73 17.84 11.10
CA ASP A 239 -8.78 18.05 12.56
C ASP A 239 -7.52 18.73 13.11
N LEU A 240 -6.37 18.50 12.48
CA LEU A 240 -5.08 19.11 12.85
C LEU A 240 -4.57 20.08 11.77
N PRO A 241 -3.82 21.13 12.14
CA PRO A 241 -3.18 22.04 11.20
C PRO A 241 -2.34 21.30 10.15
N ARG A 242 -2.54 21.63 8.88
CA ARG A 242 -1.81 21.04 7.77
C ARG A 242 -0.60 21.89 7.41
N HIS A 243 0.56 21.28 7.47
CA HIS A 243 1.83 21.88 7.12
C HIS A 243 2.09 21.74 5.61
N ILE A 244 2.90 22.63 5.04
CA ILE A 244 3.13 22.72 3.59
C ILE A 244 3.74 21.44 2.99
N ASP A 245 4.64 20.78 3.73
CA ASP A 245 5.27 19.52 3.35
C ASP A 245 4.25 18.42 3.05
N ARG A 246 3.13 18.45 3.79
CA ARG A 246 2.10 17.43 3.66
C ARG A 246 1.31 17.51 2.36
N ALA A 247 1.39 18.62 1.61
CA ALA A 247 0.69 18.76 0.34
C ALA A 247 1.27 17.81 -0.72
N VAL A 248 2.59 17.84 -0.91
CA VAL A 248 3.29 16.90 -1.81
C VAL A 248 3.22 15.48 -1.26
N ASP A 249 3.46 15.30 0.04
CA ASP A 249 3.45 13.96 0.63
C ASP A 249 2.12 13.24 0.37
N LEU A 250 0.99 13.84 0.77
CA LEU A 250 -0.32 13.21 0.60
C LEU A 250 -0.74 13.16 -0.87
N GLY A 251 -0.46 14.21 -1.65
CA GLY A 251 -0.82 14.25 -3.06
C GLY A 251 -0.16 13.11 -3.85
N CYS A 252 1.09 12.79 -3.52
CA CYS A 252 1.81 11.70 -4.15
C CYS A 252 1.54 10.34 -3.52
N HIS A 253 1.53 10.24 -2.18
CA HIS A 253 1.32 9.00 -1.44
C HIS A 253 -0.09 8.44 -1.66
N GLU A 254 -1.12 9.27 -1.55
CA GLU A 254 -2.50 8.82 -1.77
C GLU A 254 -2.84 8.75 -3.26
N GLY A 255 -2.26 9.65 -4.07
CA GLY A 255 -2.54 9.79 -5.50
C GLY A 255 -1.48 9.17 -6.41
N TYR A 256 -0.60 10.03 -6.95
CA TYR A 256 0.34 9.66 -8.01
C TYR A 256 1.81 9.86 -7.58
N PRO A 257 2.70 8.87 -7.66
CA PRO A 257 2.50 7.52 -8.15
C PRO A 257 2.15 6.52 -7.03
N GLY A 258 1.54 6.97 -5.92
CA GLY A 258 1.23 6.15 -4.75
C GLY A 258 -0.05 5.30 -4.88
N HIS A 259 -0.85 5.21 -3.82
CA HIS A 259 -1.93 4.22 -3.67
C HIS A 259 -2.93 4.18 -4.83
N HIS A 260 -3.36 5.34 -5.36
CA HIS A 260 -4.26 5.36 -6.51
C HIS A 260 -3.61 4.71 -7.75
N THR A 261 -2.32 4.99 -7.97
CA THR A 261 -1.55 4.39 -9.07
C THR A 261 -1.33 2.90 -8.84
N TYR A 262 -0.96 2.50 -7.62
CA TYR A 262 -0.82 1.09 -7.22
C TYR A 262 -2.10 0.29 -7.49
N GLY A 263 -3.25 0.76 -6.99
CA GLY A 263 -4.53 0.11 -7.18
C GLY A 263 -4.94 0.04 -8.66
N SER A 264 -4.74 1.13 -9.41
CA SER A 264 -5.08 1.21 -10.83
C SER A 264 -4.24 0.25 -11.69
N LEU A 265 -2.94 0.13 -11.42
CA LEU A 265 -2.06 -0.80 -12.13
C LEU A 265 -2.31 -2.25 -11.73
N THR A 266 -2.48 -2.52 -10.42
CA THR A 266 -2.82 -3.87 -9.93
C THR A 266 -4.14 -4.36 -10.54
N GLU A 267 -5.16 -3.51 -10.58
CA GLU A 267 -6.44 -3.84 -11.18
C GLU A 267 -6.31 -4.12 -12.68
N ARG A 268 -5.62 -3.27 -13.44
CA ARG A 268 -5.44 -3.46 -14.89
C ARG A 268 -4.64 -4.74 -15.17
N GLU A 269 -3.43 -4.82 -14.63
CA GLU A 269 -2.40 -5.77 -15.05
C GLU A 269 -2.64 -7.17 -14.49
N LEU A 270 -3.05 -7.26 -13.21
CA LEU A 270 -3.17 -8.54 -12.52
C LEU A 270 -4.62 -9.03 -12.52
N TYR A 271 -5.56 -8.21 -12.08
CA TYR A 271 -6.95 -8.65 -12.00
C TYR A 271 -7.62 -8.77 -13.38
N ARG A 272 -7.59 -7.71 -14.20
CA ARG A 272 -8.36 -7.67 -15.46
C ARG A 272 -7.66 -8.35 -16.62
N GLU A 273 -6.40 -8.00 -16.90
CA GLU A 273 -5.69 -8.51 -18.08
C GLU A 273 -5.27 -9.98 -17.93
N ARG A 274 -4.87 -10.38 -16.70
CA ARG A 274 -4.45 -11.76 -16.41
C ARG A 274 -5.56 -12.63 -15.85
N GLY A 275 -6.65 -12.05 -15.35
CA GLY A 275 -7.73 -12.78 -14.71
C GLY A 275 -7.36 -13.32 -13.32
N TRP A 276 -6.31 -12.80 -12.69
CA TRP A 276 -5.86 -13.26 -11.38
C TRP A 276 -6.70 -12.62 -10.28
N ILE A 277 -7.80 -13.31 -9.96
CA ILE A 277 -8.87 -12.81 -9.10
C ILE A 277 -8.37 -12.45 -7.69
N GLU A 278 -7.32 -13.11 -7.18
CA GLU A 278 -6.76 -12.84 -5.85
C GLU A 278 -6.20 -11.42 -5.68
N PHE A 279 -5.94 -10.69 -6.79
CA PHE A 279 -5.52 -9.29 -6.77
C PHE A 279 -6.70 -8.31 -6.76
N SER A 280 -7.93 -8.81 -6.60
CA SER A 280 -9.12 -7.98 -6.40
C SER A 280 -9.41 -7.65 -4.94
N VAL A 281 -8.57 -8.15 -4.01
CA VAL A 281 -8.66 -7.90 -2.56
C VAL A 281 -7.33 -7.39 -2.01
N TYR A 282 -7.41 -6.42 -1.09
CA TYR A 282 -6.27 -5.91 -0.32
C TYR A 282 -6.51 -6.22 1.16
N PRO A 283 -5.80 -7.19 1.76
CA PRO A 283 -5.80 -7.40 3.20
C PRO A 283 -4.80 -6.46 3.88
N LEU A 284 -5.27 -5.68 4.86
CA LEU A 284 -4.49 -4.66 5.57
C LEU A 284 -3.32 -5.26 6.37
N PHE A 285 -3.55 -6.40 7.03
CA PHE A 285 -2.50 -7.13 7.76
C PHE A 285 -1.93 -8.23 6.87
N SER A 286 -1.14 -7.81 5.87
CA SER A 286 -0.48 -8.69 4.92
C SER A 286 0.78 -8.07 4.29
N PRO A 287 1.63 -8.87 3.61
CA PRO A 287 2.81 -8.35 2.90
C PRO A 287 2.46 -7.33 1.81
N THR A 288 1.23 -7.38 1.27
CA THR A 288 0.70 -6.36 0.34
C THR A 288 0.73 -4.97 0.96
N ALA A 289 0.42 -4.85 2.26
CA ALA A 289 0.43 -3.55 2.92
C ALA A 289 1.83 -2.94 3.02
N LEU A 290 2.85 -3.76 3.33
CA LEU A 290 4.23 -3.29 3.35
C LEU A 290 4.68 -2.80 1.97
N LEU A 291 4.35 -3.54 0.90
CA LEU A 291 4.68 -3.16 -0.47
C LEU A 291 3.94 -1.90 -0.91
N SER A 292 2.64 -1.82 -0.62
CA SER A 292 1.78 -0.68 -0.96
C SER A 292 2.25 0.59 -0.25
N GLU A 293 2.37 0.58 1.08
CA GLU A 293 2.83 1.71 1.88
C GLU A 293 4.26 2.12 1.50
N GLY A 294 5.16 1.14 1.40
CA GLY A 294 6.54 1.37 1.03
C GLY A 294 6.69 2.01 -0.35
N SER A 295 5.91 1.53 -1.33
CA SER A 295 5.90 2.12 -2.67
C SER A 295 5.25 3.50 -2.71
N ALA A 296 4.18 3.74 -1.94
CA ALA A 296 3.56 5.05 -1.83
C ALA A 296 4.47 6.09 -1.17
N ASN A 297 5.22 5.71 -0.12
CA ASN A 297 6.23 6.58 0.50
C ASN A 297 7.43 6.82 -0.42
N PHE A 298 7.98 5.78 -1.06
CA PHE A 298 9.10 5.95 -1.99
C PHE A 298 8.71 6.72 -3.26
N GLY A 299 7.46 6.59 -3.70
CA GLY A 299 6.91 7.29 -4.87
C GLY A 299 7.04 8.82 -4.79
N ILE A 300 7.05 9.39 -3.58
CA ILE A 300 7.30 10.81 -3.35
C ILE A 300 8.72 11.19 -3.80
N ASP A 301 9.73 10.46 -3.34
CA ASP A 301 11.15 10.71 -3.68
C ASP A 301 11.43 10.42 -5.15
N LEU A 302 10.75 9.43 -5.73
CA LEU A 302 10.85 9.11 -7.15
C LEU A 302 10.26 10.23 -8.02
N ALA A 303 9.09 10.76 -7.62
CA ALA A 303 8.46 11.88 -8.32
C ALA A 303 9.29 13.16 -8.16
N PHE A 304 9.84 13.44 -6.98
CA PHE A 304 10.59 14.66 -6.68
C PHE A 304 12.03 14.37 -6.22
N PRO A 305 12.92 13.97 -7.14
CA PRO A 305 14.28 13.60 -6.76
C PRO A 305 15.13 14.80 -6.33
N GLY A 306 15.97 14.60 -5.32
CA GLY A 306 16.94 15.60 -4.86
C GLY A 306 16.30 16.93 -4.48
N ALA A 307 16.78 18.03 -5.05
CA ALA A 307 16.29 19.37 -4.73
C ALA A 307 14.98 19.76 -5.45
N GLU A 308 14.42 18.89 -6.31
CA GLU A 308 13.24 19.21 -7.10
C GLU A 308 11.99 19.45 -6.25
N ARG A 309 11.84 18.72 -5.14
CA ARG A 309 10.75 18.94 -4.19
C ARG A 309 10.81 20.35 -3.62
N ILE A 310 11.97 20.72 -3.09
CA ILE A 310 12.22 22.03 -2.48
C ILE A 310 11.95 23.14 -3.49
N ALA A 311 12.44 23.00 -4.72
CA ALA A 311 12.20 23.97 -5.78
C ALA A 311 10.71 24.12 -6.09
N PHE A 312 9.99 23.02 -6.30
CA PHE A 312 8.55 23.05 -6.58
C PHE A 312 7.75 23.68 -5.44
N GLU A 313 7.99 23.25 -4.20
CA GLU A 313 7.25 23.76 -3.06
C GLU A 313 7.55 25.25 -2.83
N THR A 314 8.81 25.68 -2.93
CA THR A 314 9.17 27.11 -2.73
C THR A 314 8.71 28.03 -3.86
N GLU A 315 8.74 27.56 -5.11
CA GLU A 315 8.34 28.37 -6.27
C GLU A 315 6.82 28.42 -6.47
N ILE A 316 6.10 27.36 -6.07
CA ILE A 316 4.67 27.20 -6.35
C ILE A 316 3.85 27.15 -5.05
N LEU A 317 4.08 26.17 -4.18
CA LEU A 317 3.19 25.91 -3.05
C LEU A 317 3.29 26.99 -1.96
N PHE A 318 4.49 27.48 -1.65
CA PHE A 318 4.72 28.53 -0.65
C PHE A 318 4.00 29.83 -1.05
N PRO A 319 4.14 30.36 -2.28
CA PRO A 319 3.34 31.50 -2.74
C PRO A 319 1.83 31.27 -2.67
N LEU A 320 1.34 30.09 -3.05
CA LEU A 320 -0.08 29.73 -2.94
C LEU A 320 -0.56 29.78 -1.49
N ALA A 321 0.22 29.20 -0.57
CA ALA A 321 -0.06 29.19 0.87
C ALA A 321 0.19 30.56 1.54
N GLY A 322 0.94 31.47 0.91
CA GLY A 322 1.33 32.76 1.48
C GLY A 322 2.45 32.66 2.50
N LEU A 323 3.29 31.64 2.38
CA LEU A 323 4.41 31.34 3.28
C LEU A 323 5.69 32.07 2.83
N ASN A 324 6.59 32.32 3.79
CA ASN A 324 7.90 32.89 3.51
C ASN A 324 8.87 31.79 3.04
N VAL A 325 9.62 32.06 1.97
CA VAL A 325 10.65 31.18 1.42
C VAL A 325 11.99 31.27 2.15
N ASP A 326 12.25 32.33 2.92
CA ASP A 326 13.56 32.58 3.54
C ASP A 326 14.01 31.45 4.49
N GLU A 327 13.06 30.75 5.11
CA GLU A 327 13.31 29.67 6.07
C GLU A 327 13.15 28.27 5.44
N ALA A 328 12.92 28.19 4.12
CA ALA A 328 12.67 26.93 3.43
C ALA A 328 13.84 25.94 3.56
N GLU A 329 15.08 26.39 3.34
CA GLU A 329 16.27 25.52 3.47
C GLU A 329 16.38 24.90 4.86
N ARG A 330 16.18 25.71 5.92
CA ARG A 330 16.18 25.21 7.31
C ARG A 330 15.02 24.25 7.55
N TYR A 331 13.84 24.54 6.99
CA TYR A 331 12.66 23.70 7.13
C TYR A 331 12.86 22.32 6.51
N TYR A 332 13.41 22.23 5.29
CA TYR A 332 13.67 20.93 4.68
C TYR A 332 14.79 20.15 5.36
N ARG A 333 15.85 20.82 5.82
CA ARG A 333 16.86 20.14 6.65
C ARG A 333 16.25 19.59 7.93
N TYR A 334 15.30 20.31 8.53
CA TYR A 334 14.54 19.84 9.68
C TYR A 334 13.66 18.62 9.35
N LEU A 335 12.98 18.62 8.20
CA LEU A 335 12.16 17.49 7.75
C LEU A 335 13.00 16.24 7.45
N GLU A 336 14.17 16.38 6.83
CA GLU A 336 15.12 15.27 6.62
C GLU A 336 15.48 14.58 7.94
N LEU A 337 15.90 15.37 8.94
CA LEU A 337 16.23 14.86 10.27
C LEU A 337 15.01 14.23 10.97
N ARG A 338 13.80 14.77 10.76
CA ARG A 338 12.56 14.16 11.28
C ARG A 338 12.27 12.80 10.66
N THR A 339 12.54 12.61 9.37
CA THR A 339 12.37 11.32 8.71
C THR A 339 13.28 10.26 9.33
N GLU A 340 14.53 10.61 9.67
CA GLU A 340 15.46 9.70 10.37
C GLU A 340 14.94 9.28 11.76
N LEU A 341 14.16 10.14 12.44
CA LEU A 341 13.48 9.81 13.71
C LEU A 341 12.29 8.84 13.53
N GLY A 342 11.91 8.49 12.31
CA GLY A 342 10.78 7.59 12.02
C GLY A 342 10.90 6.22 12.70
N TYR A 343 12.11 5.69 12.85
CA TYR A 343 12.37 4.42 13.55
C TYR A 343 12.09 4.49 15.05
N ALA A 344 12.09 5.67 15.67
CA ALA A 344 11.76 5.80 17.09
C ALA A 344 10.32 5.35 17.37
N ARG A 345 9.39 5.56 16.44
CA ARG A 345 8.01 5.08 16.56
C ARG A 345 7.96 3.55 16.56
N ILE A 346 8.76 2.90 15.72
CA ILE A 346 8.86 1.44 15.65
C ILE A 346 9.44 0.88 16.94
N GLU A 347 10.51 1.47 17.49
CA GLU A 347 11.08 1.02 18.76
C GLU A 347 10.11 1.20 19.93
N VAL A 348 9.37 2.30 19.98
CA VAL A 348 8.33 2.48 21.00
C VAL A 348 7.21 1.45 20.82
N ALA A 349 6.74 1.21 19.60
CA ALA A 349 5.72 0.21 19.35
C ALA A 349 6.18 -1.20 19.75
N ARG A 350 7.41 -1.57 19.40
CA ARG A 350 8.06 -2.82 19.79
C ARG A 350 8.07 -2.99 21.30
N ASP A 351 8.66 -2.04 22.02
CA ASP A 351 8.77 -2.13 23.48
C ASP A 351 7.41 -2.09 24.18
N TYR A 352 6.44 -1.34 23.63
CA TYR A 352 5.10 -1.24 24.20
C TYR A 352 4.30 -2.53 24.00
N MET A 353 4.29 -3.08 22.78
CA MET A 353 3.57 -4.31 22.46
C MET A 353 4.17 -5.54 23.14
N ASP A 354 5.50 -5.58 23.32
CA ASP A 354 6.19 -6.63 24.08
C ASP A 354 6.01 -6.44 25.61
N GLY A 355 5.26 -5.43 26.07
CA GLY A 355 4.97 -5.19 27.48
C GLY A 355 6.17 -4.71 28.30
N LEU A 356 7.22 -4.21 27.65
CA LEU A 356 8.46 -3.73 28.30
C LEU A 356 8.30 -2.32 28.88
N ILE A 357 7.41 -1.52 28.31
CA ILE A 357 7.10 -0.16 28.77
C ILE A 357 5.60 0.05 28.98
N THR A 358 5.26 0.94 29.90
CA THR A 358 3.87 1.35 30.14
C THR A 358 3.39 2.35 29.10
N ARG A 359 2.07 2.53 28.98
CA ARG A 359 1.47 3.56 28.11
C ARG A 359 2.05 4.96 28.36
N ALA A 360 2.25 5.33 29.63
CA ALA A 360 2.82 6.63 29.98
C ALA A 360 4.28 6.78 29.51
N GLN A 361 5.08 5.72 29.60
CA GLN A 361 6.46 5.71 29.10
C GLN A 361 6.49 5.74 27.56
N ALA A 362 5.55 5.07 26.89
CA ALA A 362 5.43 5.13 25.44
C ALA A 362 5.10 6.54 24.95
N VAL A 363 4.13 7.23 25.58
CA VAL A 363 3.81 8.64 25.25
C VAL A 363 5.01 9.55 25.46
N ASP A 364 5.72 9.44 26.59
CA ASP A 364 6.91 10.26 26.88
C ASP A 364 8.01 10.04 25.83
N ARG A 365 8.28 8.79 25.44
CA ARG A 365 9.27 8.46 24.40
C ARG A 365 8.84 8.95 23.01
N LEU A 366 7.57 8.79 22.63
CA LEU A 366 7.04 9.31 21.36
C LEU A 366 7.16 10.83 21.30
N GLN A 367 6.74 11.52 22.37
CA GLN A 367 6.85 12.98 22.47
C GLN A 367 8.30 13.43 22.31
N ARG A 368 9.22 12.81 23.05
CA ARG A 368 10.65 13.14 23.03
C ARG A 368 11.28 12.89 21.67
N PHE A 369 11.15 11.68 21.14
CA PHE A 369 11.90 11.25 19.96
C PHE A 369 11.24 11.62 18.64
N GLN A 370 9.93 11.89 18.59
CA GLN A 370 9.28 12.36 17.36
C GLN A 370 9.10 13.88 17.30
N LEU A 371 9.46 14.63 18.36
CA LEU A 371 9.28 16.09 18.44
C LEU A 371 7.84 16.51 18.09
N ILE A 372 6.90 15.91 18.82
CA ILE A 372 5.46 16.11 18.68
C ILE A 372 4.85 16.51 20.02
N SER A 373 3.65 17.10 20.02
CA SER A 373 2.94 17.45 21.25
C SER A 373 2.54 16.20 22.06
N VAL A 374 2.09 16.38 23.30
CA VAL A 374 1.59 15.24 24.11
C VAL A 374 0.33 14.65 23.47
N GLU A 375 -0.54 15.49 22.92
CA GLU A 375 -1.76 15.07 22.23
C GLU A 375 -1.44 14.28 20.95
N GLU A 376 -0.47 14.75 20.15
CA GLU A 376 0.02 14.01 18.97
C GLU A 376 0.67 12.67 19.38
N ALA A 377 1.40 12.63 20.50
CA ALA A 377 2.01 11.40 21.02
C ALA A 377 0.96 10.39 21.53
N GLU A 378 -0.09 10.87 22.21
CA GLU A 378 -1.24 10.05 22.60
C GLU A 378 -1.96 9.48 21.37
N GLN A 379 -2.21 10.29 20.35
CA GLN A 379 -2.81 9.83 19.09
C GLN A 379 -1.92 8.81 18.36
N SER A 380 -0.60 9.03 18.35
CA SER A 380 0.37 8.09 17.77
C SER A 380 0.34 6.72 18.48
N LEU A 381 0.14 6.73 19.80
CA LEU A 381 -0.01 5.52 20.61
C LEU A 381 -1.38 4.86 20.42
N ASP A 382 -2.47 5.63 20.29
CA ASP A 382 -3.78 5.07 19.98
C ASP A 382 -3.77 4.36 18.60
N PHE A 383 -3.01 4.89 17.64
CA PHE A 383 -2.76 4.22 16.37
C PHE A 383 -2.00 2.90 16.57
N ILE A 384 -0.97 2.86 17.41
CA ILE A 384 -0.24 1.62 17.75
C ILE A 384 -1.18 0.63 18.44
N GLU A 385 -2.06 1.08 19.34
CA GLU A 385 -3.03 0.21 20.01
C GLU A 385 -4.09 -0.34 19.04
N THR A 386 -4.46 0.44 18.01
CA THR A 386 -5.47 0.05 17.02
C THR A 386 -4.90 -0.87 15.94
N TYR A 387 -3.72 -0.54 15.41
CA TYR A 387 -3.13 -1.19 14.24
C TYR A 387 -1.87 -2.00 14.55
N GLY A 388 -1.41 -2.00 15.79
CA GLY A 388 -0.31 -2.84 16.26
C GLY A 388 0.96 -2.72 15.42
N THR A 389 1.40 -3.87 14.92
CA THR A 389 2.61 -4.04 14.11
C THR A 389 2.58 -3.35 12.74
N TYR A 390 1.41 -2.87 12.28
CA TYR A 390 1.25 -2.16 11.01
C TYR A 390 2.18 -0.94 10.87
N VAL A 391 2.60 -0.34 11.99
CA VAL A 391 3.48 0.84 11.99
C VAL A 391 4.79 0.66 11.21
N ILE A 392 5.27 -0.58 11.00
CA ILE A 392 6.49 -0.81 10.23
C ILE A 392 6.32 -0.49 8.75
N ASN A 393 5.10 -0.59 8.22
CA ASN A 393 4.84 -0.59 6.78
C ASN A 393 5.24 0.74 6.12
N TYR A 394 5.19 1.84 6.87
CA TYR A 394 5.61 3.16 6.42
C TYR A 394 7.13 3.28 6.34
N THR A 395 7.83 3.26 7.48
CA THR A 395 9.27 3.53 7.55
C THR A 395 10.09 2.38 6.94
N LEU A 396 9.85 1.14 7.39
CA LEU A 396 10.59 -0.02 6.88
C LEU A 396 10.20 -0.30 5.42
N GLY A 397 8.91 -0.20 5.09
CA GLY A 397 8.46 -0.42 3.71
C GLY A 397 9.13 0.55 2.74
N GLN A 398 9.21 1.84 3.08
CA GLN A 398 9.90 2.83 2.26
C GLN A 398 11.37 2.46 2.05
N ASP A 399 12.07 2.05 3.10
CA ASP A 399 13.48 1.68 3.02
C ASP A 399 13.69 0.43 2.16
N LEU A 400 12.86 -0.62 2.31
CA LEU A 400 12.98 -1.82 1.48
C LEU A 400 12.76 -1.51 -0.01
N VAL A 401 11.78 -0.67 -0.35
CA VAL A 401 11.55 -0.25 -1.74
C VAL A 401 12.70 0.61 -2.26
N ARG A 402 13.15 1.59 -1.46
CA ARG A 402 14.30 2.46 -1.80
C ARG A 402 15.54 1.63 -2.08
N ASP A 403 15.87 0.69 -1.19
CA ASP A 403 17.07 -0.15 -1.29
C ASP A 403 16.98 -1.10 -2.48
N TYR A 404 15.81 -1.69 -2.75
CA TYR A 404 15.58 -2.50 -3.94
C TYR A 404 15.81 -1.69 -5.22
N ILE A 405 15.16 -0.53 -5.35
CA ILE A 405 15.30 0.34 -6.53
C ILE A 405 16.75 0.81 -6.68
N GLN A 406 17.41 1.19 -5.60
CA GLN A 406 18.83 1.61 -5.62
C GLN A 406 19.74 0.45 -6.05
N ARG A 407 19.54 -0.75 -5.52
CA ARG A 407 20.32 -1.95 -5.84
C ARG A 407 20.20 -2.33 -7.31
N GLU A 408 18.98 -2.26 -7.86
CA GLU A 408 18.69 -2.74 -9.21
C GLU A 408 18.85 -1.68 -10.29
N ALA A 409 18.62 -0.39 -10.01
CA ALA A 409 18.71 0.70 -10.98
C ALA A 409 19.89 1.65 -10.78
N GLY A 410 20.50 1.70 -9.60
CA GLY A 410 21.44 2.77 -9.25
C GLY A 410 20.80 4.14 -9.43
N ASP A 411 21.52 5.09 -10.00
CA ASP A 411 21.06 6.48 -10.22
C ASP A 411 20.40 6.72 -11.59
N ASP A 412 20.11 5.68 -12.38
CA ASP A 412 19.45 5.83 -13.69
C ASP A 412 17.94 6.14 -13.53
N PRO A 413 17.46 7.37 -13.84
CA PRO A 413 16.08 7.75 -13.60
C PRO A 413 15.09 6.91 -14.41
N ALA A 414 15.40 6.59 -15.67
CA ALA A 414 14.51 5.82 -16.52
C ALA A 414 14.36 4.39 -16.00
N ARG A 415 15.46 3.80 -15.53
CA ARG A 415 15.44 2.46 -14.94
C ARG A 415 14.74 2.43 -13.59
N ARG A 416 14.89 3.46 -12.76
CA ARG A 416 14.14 3.59 -11.49
C ARG A 416 12.63 3.60 -11.72
N TRP A 417 12.15 4.43 -12.64
CA TRP A 417 10.73 4.48 -12.99
C TRP A 417 10.21 3.16 -13.58
N ALA A 418 10.96 2.52 -14.47
CA ALA A 418 10.57 1.23 -15.05
C ALA A 418 10.48 0.11 -13.99
N LEU A 419 11.40 0.09 -13.02
CA LEU A 419 11.33 -0.88 -11.91
C LEU A 419 10.18 -0.56 -10.95
N PHE A 420 9.94 0.72 -10.69
CA PHE A 420 8.83 1.15 -9.84
C PHE A 420 7.48 0.76 -10.46
N GLU A 421 7.27 1.00 -11.76
CA GLU A 421 6.06 0.56 -12.47
C GLU A 421 5.84 -0.96 -12.35
N ARG A 422 6.92 -1.74 -12.50
CA ARG A 422 6.86 -3.20 -12.31
C ARG A 422 6.51 -3.59 -10.87
N LEU A 423 7.04 -2.89 -9.88
CA LEU A 423 6.71 -3.13 -8.47
C LEU A 423 5.21 -2.94 -8.20
N LEU A 424 4.55 -2.00 -8.88
CA LEU A 424 3.11 -1.75 -8.75
C LEU A 424 2.22 -2.67 -9.60
N SER A 425 2.78 -3.32 -10.63
CA SER A 425 2.03 -4.09 -11.63
C SER A 425 2.34 -5.59 -11.66
N GLU A 426 3.33 -6.05 -10.90
CA GLU A 426 3.75 -7.44 -10.82
C GLU A 426 3.67 -7.93 -9.35
N PRO A 427 3.43 -9.23 -9.10
CA PRO A 427 3.22 -9.76 -7.75
C PRO A 427 4.53 -9.95 -6.97
N PHE A 428 5.24 -8.86 -6.71
CA PHE A 428 6.48 -8.87 -5.92
C PHE A 428 6.23 -9.42 -4.51
N SER A 429 7.26 -10.09 -3.98
CA SER A 429 7.29 -10.51 -2.58
C SER A 429 8.15 -9.57 -1.76
N VAL A 430 7.85 -9.45 -0.47
CA VAL A 430 8.70 -8.68 0.47
C VAL A 430 10.11 -9.27 0.54
N SER A 431 10.24 -10.60 0.46
CA SER A 431 11.54 -11.28 0.37
C SER A 431 12.36 -10.89 -0.88
N GLU A 432 11.71 -10.61 -2.01
CA GLU A 432 12.41 -10.24 -3.24
C GLU A 432 12.99 -8.82 -3.16
N ILE A 433 12.28 -7.90 -2.52
CA ILE A 433 12.77 -6.52 -2.34
C ILE A 433 13.73 -6.40 -1.15
N GLY A 434 13.55 -7.22 -0.11
CA GLY A 434 14.36 -7.19 1.13
C GLY A 434 15.83 -7.54 0.95
N GLY A 435 16.15 -8.43 0.00
CA GLY A 435 17.53 -8.86 -0.29
C GLY A 435 18.01 -10.06 0.52
#